data_AF-A0A8J4XG86-F1
#
_entry.id   AF-A0A8J4XG86-F1
#
_cell.length_a   1.000
_cell.length_b   1.000
_cell.length_c   1.000
_cell.angle_alpha   90.00
_cell.angle_beta   90.00
_cell.angle_gamma   90.00
#
_symmetry.space_group_name_H-M   'P 1'
#
loop_
_entity.id
_entity.type
_entity.pdbx_description
1 polymer ?
#
loop_
_entity_poly.entity_id
_entity_poly.type
_entity_poly.pdbx_seq_one_letter_code
_entity_poly.pdbx_strand_id
1 'polypeptide(L)' 'MESLAVYHGAISREMCERRLGEAGKDGSYLIRDSESVPGAYCLCVLCNGYVYTYRLQQNNAGSWAAE' A
#
# COMPACT_ATOMS: atom_id res chain seq x y z
N MET A 1 -4.68 -11.06 -1.59
CA MET A 1 -5.14 -9.77 -1.01
C MET A 1 -6.50 -9.32 -1.54
N GLU A 2 -7.03 -9.94 -2.60
CA GLU A 2 -8.20 -9.44 -3.34
C GLU A 2 -9.52 -9.33 -2.55
N SER A 3 -9.66 -10.03 -1.43
CA SER A 3 -10.84 -9.93 -0.56
C SER A 3 -10.74 -8.85 0.53
N LEU A 4 -9.61 -8.13 0.62
CA LEU A 4 -9.42 -7.10 1.64
C LEU A 4 -10.06 -5.78 1.19
N ALA A 5 -10.90 -5.19 2.03
CA ALA A 5 -11.55 -3.91 1.73
C ALA A 5 -10.56 -2.74 1.54
N VAL A 6 -9.36 -2.86 2.11
CA VAL A 6 -8.26 -1.88 2.02
C VAL A 6 -7.37 -2.09 0.79
N TYR A 7 -7.64 -3.13 -0.01
CA TYR A 7 -6.89 -3.40 -1.23
C TYR A 7 -7.57 -2.71 -2.43
N HIS A 8 -6.78 -1.97 -3.20
CA HIS A 8 -7.29 -1.16 -4.31
C HIS A 8 -6.74 -1.58 -5.69
N GLY A 9 -6.04 -2.70 -5.78
CA GLY A 9 -5.45 -3.18 -7.03
C GLY A 9 -4.35 -2.26 -7.57
N ALA A 10 -4.20 -2.24 -8.89
CA ALA A 10 -3.15 -1.52 -9.61
C ALA A 10 -3.40 -0.01 -9.75
N ILE A 11 -3.64 0.68 -8.64
CA ILE A 11 -3.64 2.14 -8.61
C ILE A 11 -2.20 2.69 -8.60
N SER A 12 -2.00 3.85 -9.22
CA SER A 12 -0.69 4.51 -9.24
C SER A 12 -0.30 5.06 -7.87
N ARG A 13 1.00 5.33 -7.67
CA ARG A 13 1.49 6.04 -6.47
C ARG A 13 0.77 7.36 -6.25
N GLU A 14 0.63 8.17 -7.29
CA GLU A 14 -0.02 9.48 -7.23
C GLU A 14 -1.50 9.36 -6.80
N MET A 15 -2.22 8.39 -7.36
CA MET A 15 -3.61 8.14 -6.99
C MET A 15 -3.75 7.70 -5.53
N CYS A 16 -2.80 6.88 -5.05
CA CYS A 16 -2.71 6.48 -3.65
C CYS A 16 -2.47 7.68 -2.73
N GLU A 17 -1.47 8.51 -3.03
CA GLU A 17 -1.14 9.70 -2.26
C GLU A 17 -2.32 10.68 -2.19
N ARG A 18 -2.99 10.91 -3.31
CA ARG A 18 -4.19 11.74 -3.36
C ARG A 18 -5.31 11.20 -2.47
N ARG A 19 -5.61 9.90 -2.53
CA ARG A 19 -6.66 9.27 -1.69
C ARG A 19 -6.36 9.37 -0.20
N LEU A 20 -5.11 9.11 0.19
CA LEU A 20 -4.68 9.23 1.58
C LEU A 20 -4.71 10.69 2.03
N GLY A 21 -4.25 11.62 1.18
CA GLY A 21 -4.34 13.06 1.44
C GLY A 21 -5.78 13.56 1.61
N GLU A 22 -6.71 13.09 0.78
CA GLU A 22 -8.14 13.39 0.89
C GLU A 22 -8.79 12.82 2.16
N ALA A 23 -8.35 11.63 2.60
CA ALA A 23 -8.78 11.08 3.88
C ALA A 23 -8.30 11.93 5.07
N GLY A 24 -7.10 12.52 4.96
CA GLY A 24 -6.56 13.52 5.88
C GLY A 24 -6.34 13.04 7.33
N LYS A 25 -6.62 11.77 7.62
CA LYS A 25 -6.56 11.19 8.96
C LYS A 25 -5.27 10.41 9.14
N ASP A 26 -4.50 10.78 10.15
CA ASP A 26 -3.28 10.08 10.53
C ASP A 26 -3.53 8.59 10.80
N GLY A 27 -2.64 7.74 10.32
CA GLY A 27 -2.79 6.28 10.34
C GLY A 27 -3.72 5.71 9.27
N SER A 28 -4.30 6.53 8.38
CA SER A 28 -5.01 6.01 7.21
C SER A 28 -4.06 5.21 6.32
N TYR A 29 -4.53 4.09 5.80
CA TYR A 29 -3.69 3.21 5.00
C TYR A 29 -4.48 2.52 3.89
N LEU A 30 -3.75 2.06 2.89
CA LEU A 30 -4.28 1.24 1.82
C LEU A 30 -3.20 0.31 1.26
N ILE A 31 -3.64 -0.75 0.57
CA ILE A 31 -2.76 -1.69 -0.12
C ILE A 31 -3.03 -1.60 -1.62
N ARG A 32 -1.97 -1.60 -2.41
CA ARG A 32 -2.02 -1.57 -3.88
C ARG A 32 -0.99 -2.52 -4.49
N ASP A 33 -1.13 -2.78 -5.79
CA ASP A 33 -0.06 -3.46 -6.54
C ASP A 33 1.16 -2.57 -6.67
N SER A 34 2.34 -3.20 -6.69
CA SER A 34 3.57 -2.49 -6.96
C SER A 34 3.72 -2.18 -8.43
N GLU A 35 3.95 -0.90 -8.75
CA GLU A 35 4.24 -0.45 -10.12
C GLU A 35 5.63 -0.90 -10.61
N SER A 36 6.58 -1.13 -9.68
CA SER A 36 7.97 -1.40 -10.04
C SER A 36 8.36 -2.88 -9.98
N VAL A 37 7.62 -3.70 -9.22
CA VAL A 37 7.91 -5.13 -9.05
C VAL A 37 6.62 -5.92 -9.28
N PRO A 38 6.49 -6.59 -10.43
CA PRO A 38 5.31 -7.42 -10.71
C PRO A 38 5.07 -8.47 -9.64
N GLY A 39 3.82 -8.63 -9.21
CA GLY A 39 3.41 -9.60 -8.20
C GLY A 39 3.72 -9.21 -6.74
N ALA A 40 4.41 -8.08 -6.52
CA ALA A 40 4.57 -7.51 -5.18
C ALA A 40 3.45 -6.51 -4.87
N TYR A 41 3.18 -6.33 -3.59
CA TYR A 41 2.23 -5.33 -3.11
C TYR A 41 2.94 -4.18 -2.40
N CYS A 42 2.25 -3.06 -2.26
CA CYS A 42 2.70 -1.90 -1.50
C CYS A 42 1.66 -1.55 -0.43
N LEU A 43 2.10 -1.47 0.83
CA LEU A 43 1.37 -0.87 1.93
C LEU A 43 1.71 0.62 1.98
N CYS A 44 0.70 1.47 1.85
CA CYS A 44 0.86 2.91 1.93
C CYS A 44 0.14 3.43 3.18
N VAL A 45 0.84 4.22 4.00
CA VAL A 45 0.33 4.75 5.28
C VAL A 45 0.53 6.25 5.33
N LEU A 46 -0.52 7.01 5.62
CA LEU A 46 -0.42 8.43 5.94
C LEU A 46 0.03 8.58 7.39
N CYS A 47 1.16 9.24 7.60
CA CYS A 47 1.68 9.59 8.92
C CYS A 47 2.26 11.01 8.89
N ASN A 48 1.78 11.89 9.77
CA ASN A 48 2.21 13.28 9.91
C ASN A 48 2.22 14.07 8.59
N GLY A 49 1.22 13.85 7.73
CA GLY A 49 1.11 14.51 6.43
C GLY A 49 1.97 13.93 5.31
N TYR A 50 2.72 12.85 5.58
CA TYR A 50 3.52 12.14 4.59
C TYR A 50 2.96 10.75 4.33
N VAL A 51 3.04 10.30 3.09
CA VAL A 51 2.68 8.93 2.71
C VAL A 51 3.94 8.08 2.67
N TYR A 52 4.02 7.13 3.60
CA TYR A 52 5.07 6.13 3.66
C TYR A 52 4.63 4.91 2.85
N THR A 53 5.51 4.41 1.99
CA THR A 53 5.24 3.24 1.16
C THR A 53 6.21 2.13 1.49
N TYR A 54 5.69 0.99 1.91
CA TYR A 54 6.45 -0.22 2.22
C TYR A 54 6.12 -1.30 1.21
N ARG A 55 7.14 -1.96 0.68
CA ARG A 55 6.93 -3.07 -0.25
C ARG A 55 6.71 -4.35 0.55
N LEU A 56 5.65 -5.07 0.21
CA LEU A 56 5.33 -6.35 0.81
C LEU A 56 5.93 -7.46 -0.05
N GLN A 57 6.76 -8.30 0.57
CA GLN A 57 7.32 -9.50 -0.03
C GLN A 57 6.81 -10.72 0.72
N GLN A 58 6.51 -11.78 -0.02
CA GLN A 58 6.16 -13.06 0.57
C GLN A 58 7.40 -13.94 0.64
N ASN A 59 7.65 -14.55 1.80
CA ASN A 59 8.71 -15.52 1.95
C ASN A 59 8.26 -16.92 1.51
N ASN A 60 9.20 -17.87 1.42
CA ASN A 60 8.93 -19.26 1.02
C ASN A 60 7.96 -20.01 1.95
N ALA A 61 7.77 -19.52 3.17
CA ALA A 61 6.81 -20.08 4.13
C ALA A 61 5.39 -19.51 3.97
N GLY A 62 5.17 -18.59 3.02
CA GLY A 62 3.88 -17.94 2.77
C GLY A 62 3.59 -16.73 3.66
N SER A 63 4.51 -16.35 4.55
CA SER A 63 4.37 -15.15 5.39
C SER A 63 4.78 -13.89 4.64
N TRP A 64 4.12 -12.78 4.94
CA TRP A 64 4.39 -11.47 4.37
C TRP A 64 5.28 -10.63 5.28
N ALA A 65 6.25 -9.93 4.70
CA ALA A 65 7.11 -8.97 5.39
C ALA A 65 7.15 -7.65 4.60
N ALA A 66 7.28 -6.54 5.33
CA ALA A 66 7.52 -5.22 4.77
C ALA A 66 9.02 -4.91 4.75
N GLU A 67 9.51 -4.38 3.64
CA GLU A 67 10.85 -3.78 3.51
C GLU A 67 10.78 -2.25 3.67
#